data_AF-A0A7R9QGL8-F1
#
_entry.id   AF-A0A7R9QGL8-F1
#
_cell.length_a   1.000
_cell.length_b   1.000
_cell.length_c   1.000
_cell.angle_alpha   90.00
_cell.angle_beta   90.00
_cell.angle_gamma   90.00
#
_symmetry.space_group_name_H-M   'P 1'
#
loop_
_entity.id
_entity.type
_entity.pdbx_description
1 polymer ?
#
loop_
_entity_poly.entity_id
_entity_poly.type
_entity_poly.pdbx_seq_one_letter_code
_entity_poly.pdbx_strand_id
1 'polypeptide(L)'
;EFWPTLNEGKQSTHRQHSLHKFIRTIQDSFFPPILHIPVIKLLKSLATSSAFNVFNLIKSPTLHLSSQFSMDYFNTTLLQFFNTVRGSDNKERVNASASTFGLSNIHVVLPGQQRFASGIESEIICAIIELIEVIVTNDKTCCLAIAENLHYSIITSLVGILRCAVPKELKAAILNCLSGFALSSSSTVIENYEPSVEGPNSKTAFSIFSQTLQESGLFRQILYTLEEIADTFDKQMLSVSFESETSFPKLIENCALNGLRILKLICEKQNDFIDMVHEIPGFPLAIIAKFDVLFNNVNPRTGAIDRLSTLIRLIYLPTRASIETLKLLNSLCKSNLE
;
A
#
# COMPACT_ATOMS: atom_id res chain seq x y z
N GLU A 1 -11.17 16.50 22.25
CA GLU A 1 -9.85 15.86 22.42
C GLU A 1 -9.79 15.10 23.74
N PHE A 2 -9.25 13.88 23.72
CA PHE A 2 -9.21 12.98 24.88
C PHE A 2 -8.05 13.27 25.84
N TRP A 3 -7.02 13.95 25.33
CA TRP A 3 -5.83 14.34 26.08
C TRP A 3 -5.89 15.85 26.33
N PRO A 4 -5.48 16.32 27.52
CA PRO A 4 -5.39 17.75 27.75
C PRO A 4 -4.33 18.32 26.81
N THR A 5 -4.75 19.12 25.84
CA THR A 5 -3.86 19.93 25.04
C THR A 5 -3.22 20.96 25.95
N LEU A 6 -1.89 21.10 25.88
CA LEU A 6 -1.15 22.13 26.65
C LEU A 6 -1.48 23.56 26.19
N ASN A 7 -2.28 23.72 25.14
CA ASN A 7 -2.68 24.99 24.59
C ASN A 7 -4.17 25.21 24.80
N GLU A 8 -4.45 26.33 25.48
CA GLU A 8 -5.75 26.88 25.86
C GLU A 8 -6.30 26.41 27.21
N GLY A 9 -6.37 27.34 28.16
CA GLY A 9 -6.77 27.18 29.56
C GLY A 9 -8.22 26.75 29.80
N LYS A 10 -8.69 25.69 29.15
CA LYS A 10 -9.90 24.97 29.52
C LYS A 10 -9.52 23.89 30.53
N GLN A 11 -10.05 24.01 31.75
CA GLN A 11 -9.91 22.99 32.78
C GLN A 11 -10.31 21.61 32.21
N SER A 12 -9.40 20.65 32.32
CA SER A 12 -9.64 19.26 31.97
C SER A 12 -10.82 18.72 32.79
N THR A 13 -11.79 18.13 32.11
CA THR A 13 -13.00 17.60 32.75
C THR A 13 -12.66 16.42 33.65
N HIS A 14 -13.44 16.19 34.72
CA HIS A 14 -13.32 15.01 35.59
C HIS A 14 -13.29 13.68 34.81
N ARG A 15 -14.02 13.65 33.67
CA ARG A 15 -14.05 12.52 32.73
C ARG A 15 -12.70 12.27 32.06
N GLN A 16 -11.99 13.32 31.63
CA GLN A 16 -10.66 13.20 31.02
C GLN A 16 -9.62 12.69 32.02
N HIS A 17 -9.64 13.16 33.27
CA HIS A 17 -8.75 12.63 34.31
C HIS A 17 -9.02 11.16 34.64
N SER A 18 -10.30 10.77 34.73
CA SER A 18 -10.70 9.39 34.99
C SER A 18 -10.26 8.46 33.85
N LEU A 19 -10.44 8.89 32.60
CA LEU A 19 -9.99 8.16 31.41
C LEU A 19 -8.46 8.02 31.37
N HIS A 20 -7.73 9.11 31.60
CA HIS A 20 -6.27 9.08 31.62
C HIS A 20 -5.75 8.10 32.69
N LYS A 21 -6.35 8.13 33.89
CA LYS A 21 -6.02 7.20 34.97
C LYS A 21 -6.32 5.76 34.56
N PHE A 22 -7.47 5.50 33.95
CA PHE A 22 -7.83 4.18 33.43
C PHE A 22 -6.84 3.67 32.37
N ILE A 23 -6.45 4.50 31.40
CA ILE A 23 -5.49 4.14 30.35
C ILE A 23 -4.11 3.84 30.94
N ARG A 24 -3.65 4.62 31.93
CA ARG A 24 -2.42 4.31 32.66
C ARG A 24 -2.53 3.01 33.45
N THR A 25 -3.64 2.76 34.14
CA THR A 25 -3.88 1.48 34.80
C THR A 25 -3.83 0.30 33.83
N ILE A 26 -4.34 0.46 32.59
CA ILE A 26 -4.21 -0.58 31.56
C ILE A 26 -2.74 -0.84 31.21
N GLN A 27 -1.92 0.19 31.07
CA GLN A 27 -0.52 -0.01 30.76
C GLN A 27 0.24 -0.73 31.89
N ASP A 28 -0.13 -0.43 33.14
CA ASP A 28 0.57 -0.91 34.33
C ASP A 28 0.05 -2.28 34.81
N SER A 29 -1.06 -2.75 34.25
CA SER A 29 -1.68 -4.02 34.62
C SER A 29 -1.19 -5.15 33.73
N PHE A 30 -0.97 -6.32 34.34
CA PHE A 30 -0.68 -7.55 33.61
C PHE A 30 -1.98 -8.17 33.13
N PHE A 31 -2.13 -8.32 31.81
CA PHE A 31 -3.31 -8.91 31.21
C PHE A 31 -3.04 -10.33 30.67
N PRO A 32 -4.02 -11.25 30.77
CA PRO A 32 -3.96 -12.54 30.09
C PRO A 32 -3.90 -12.34 28.56
N PRO A 33 -3.26 -13.26 27.81
CA PRO A 33 -3.08 -13.14 26.36
C PRO A 33 -4.37 -12.86 25.57
N ILE A 34 -5.50 -13.38 26.04
CA ILE A 34 -6.82 -13.19 25.41
C ILE A 34 -7.28 -11.71 25.39
N LEU A 35 -6.74 -10.88 26.28
CA LEU A 35 -7.05 -9.45 26.36
C LEU A 35 -6.03 -8.57 25.62
N HIS A 36 -4.94 -9.14 25.09
CA HIS A 36 -3.90 -8.36 24.41
C HIS A 36 -4.45 -7.68 23.15
N ILE A 37 -5.16 -8.42 22.29
CA ILE A 37 -5.75 -7.87 21.06
C ILE A 37 -6.78 -6.76 21.37
N PRO A 38 -7.77 -6.95 22.28
CA PRO A 38 -8.68 -5.87 22.67
C PRO A 38 -7.99 -4.60 23.17
N VAL A 39 -6.95 -4.73 24.00
CA VAL A 39 -6.19 -3.60 24.52
C VAL A 39 -5.45 -2.86 23.40
N ILE A 40 -4.79 -3.58 22.48
CA ILE A 40 -4.12 -2.98 21.34
C ILE A 40 -5.12 -2.26 20.42
N LYS A 41 -6.29 -2.86 20.17
CA LYS A 41 -7.37 -2.23 19.39
C LYS A 41 -7.93 -0.98 20.06
N LEU A 42 -8.01 -0.96 21.40
CA LEU A 42 -8.37 0.26 22.15
C LEU A 42 -7.32 1.36 21.94
N LEU A 43 -6.04 1.04 22.07
CA LEU A 43 -4.93 1.98 21.81
C LEU A 43 -4.96 2.50 20.37
N LYS A 44 -5.26 1.64 19.40
CA LYS A 44 -5.42 2.01 17.99
C LYS A 44 -6.54 3.03 17.82
N SER A 45 -7.69 2.78 18.44
CA SER A 45 -8.83 3.71 18.43
C SER A 45 -8.46 5.07 19.04
N LEU A 46 -7.72 5.08 20.16
CA LEU A 46 -7.23 6.32 20.77
C LEU A 46 -6.23 7.06 19.86
N ALA A 47 -5.36 6.33 19.15
CA ALA A 47 -4.36 6.89 18.24
C ALA A 47 -5.00 7.56 17.01
N THR A 48 -6.22 7.18 16.62
CA THR A 48 -6.96 7.90 15.57
C THR A 48 -7.26 9.34 15.95
N SER A 49 -7.46 9.61 17.26
CA SER A 49 -7.74 10.95 17.77
C SER A 49 -6.49 11.68 18.24
N SER A 50 -5.47 10.97 18.70
CA SER A 50 -4.25 11.58 19.25
C SER A 50 -3.07 10.61 19.24
N ALA A 51 -2.47 10.43 18.08
CA ALA A 51 -1.33 9.54 17.87
C ALA A 51 -0.12 9.88 18.75
N PHE A 52 0.23 11.17 18.89
CA PHE A 52 1.36 11.61 19.71
C PHE A 52 1.27 11.17 21.18
N ASN A 53 0.10 11.32 21.79
CA ASN A 53 -0.08 10.95 23.19
C ASN A 53 -0.09 9.44 23.40
N VAL A 54 -0.67 8.69 22.47
CA VAL A 54 -0.59 7.21 22.50
C VAL A 54 0.84 6.74 22.29
N PHE A 55 1.60 7.37 21.39
CA PHE A 55 3.02 7.07 21.21
C PHE A 55 3.82 7.32 22.49
N ASN A 56 3.63 8.47 23.15
CA ASN A 56 4.31 8.76 24.42
C ASN A 56 3.91 7.82 25.56
N LEU A 57 2.68 7.32 25.55
CA LEU A 57 2.23 6.28 26.47
C LEU A 57 3.03 4.98 26.23
N ILE A 58 3.04 4.46 25.00
CA ILE A 58 3.67 3.16 24.69
C ILE A 58 5.21 3.23 24.65
N LYS A 59 5.81 4.40 24.39
CA LYS A 59 7.26 4.61 24.36
C LYS A 59 7.93 4.37 25.72
N SER A 60 7.14 4.32 26.80
CA SER A 60 7.51 4.24 28.23
C SER A 60 9.02 4.27 28.57
N PRO A 61 9.52 5.36 29.19
CA PRO A 61 10.92 5.51 29.58
C PRO A 61 11.26 5.02 30.99
N THR A 62 10.34 4.38 31.72
CA THR A 62 10.50 4.12 33.16
C THR A 62 10.80 2.66 33.49
N LEU A 63 11.98 2.44 34.09
CA LEU A 63 12.63 1.17 34.46
C LEU A 63 11.81 0.12 35.24
N HIS A 64 10.55 0.37 35.64
CA HIS A 64 9.86 -0.46 36.64
C HIS A 64 8.36 -0.73 36.43
N LEU A 65 7.81 -0.52 35.23
CA LEU A 65 6.39 -0.81 34.95
C LEU A 65 6.25 -1.88 33.86
N SER A 66 5.27 -2.77 34.02
CA SER A 66 5.08 -3.95 33.17
C SER A 66 5.05 -3.59 31.68
N SER A 67 5.89 -4.28 30.91
CA SER A 67 6.22 -3.97 29.52
C SER A 67 5.21 -4.45 28.48
N GLN A 68 4.11 -5.10 28.85
CA GLN A 68 3.24 -5.85 27.93
C GLN A 68 2.63 -5.02 26.77
N PHE A 69 2.53 -3.70 26.91
CA PHE A 69 2.04 -2.80 25.85
C PHE A 69 3.01 -1.63 25.61
N SER A 70 4.31 -1.93 25.70
CA SER A 70 5.38 -0.99 25.41
C SER A 70 5.94 -1.19 24.00
N MET A 71 6.62 -0.15 23.49
CA MET A 71 7.31 -0.21 22.21
C MET A 71 8.40 -1.29 22.18
N ASP A 72 9.10 -1.50 23.30
CA ASP A 72 10.11 -2.55 23.45
C ASP A 72 9.50 -3.95 23.34
N TYR A 73 8.34 -4.16 23.96
CA TYR A 73 7.62 -5.43 23.85
C TYR A 73 7.11 -5.66 22.43
N PHE A 74 6.56 -4.63 21.78
CA PHE A 74 6.11 -4.72 20.39
C PHE A 74 7.27 -5.09 19.46
N ASN A 75 8.43 -4.44 19.63
CA ASN A 75 9.63 -4.77 18.86
C ASN A 75 10.11 -6.20 19.13
N THR A 76 10.24 -6.58 20.40
CA THR A 76 10.68 -7.92 20.79
C THR A 76 9.76 -9.01 20.22
N THR A 77 8.45 -8.79 20.28
CA THR A 77 7.44 -9.71 19.75
C THR A 77 7.53 -9.81 18.22
N LEU A 78 7.66 -8.68 17.52
CA LEU A 78 7.88 -8.64 16.06
C LEU A 78 9.15 -9.38 15.65
N LEU A 79 10.25 -9.17 16.37
CA LEU A 79 11.54 -9.80 16.10
C LEU A 79 11.51 -11.31 16.37
N GLN A 80 10.88 -11.75 17.47
CA GLN A 80 10.68 -13.16 17.77
C GLN A 80 9.83 -13.85 16.70
N PHE A 81 8.75 -13.20 16.27
CA PHE A 81 7.92 -13.69 15.18
C PHE A 81 8.71 -13.80 13.87
N PHE A 82 9.45 -12.74 13.50
CA PHE A 82 10.30 -12.74 12.31
C PHE A 82 11.31 -13.89 12.32
N ASN A 83 12.01 -14.10 13.43
CA ASN A 83 12.98 -15.19 13.56
C ASN A 83 12.31 -16.57 13.47
N THR A 84 11.10 -16.72 14.01
CA THR A 84 10.33 -17.96 13.94
C THR A 84 9.95 -18.29 12.51
N VAL A 85 9.36 -17.34 11.77
CA VAL A 85 8.92 -17.57 10.38
C VAL A 85 10.13 -17.71 9.44
N ARG A 86 11.19 -16.92 9.62
CA ARG A 86 12.42 -17.08 8.84
C ARG A 86 13.07 -18.45 9.07
N GLY A 87 12.99 -18.96 10.30
CA GLY A 87 13.49 -20.27 10.68
C GLY A 87 12.67 -21.44 10.10
N SER A 88 11.34 -21.31 10.00
CA SER A 88 10.49 -22.31 9.34
C SER A 88 10.76 -22.36 7.84
N ASP A 89 10.90 -21.19 7.18
CA ASP A 89 11.19 -21.10 5.74
C ASP A 89 12.52 -21.79 5.39
N ASN A 90 13.55 -21.64 6.24
CA ASN A 90 14.84 -22.28 6.03
C ASN A 90 14.80 -23.80 6.25
N LYS A 91 14.03 -24.31 7.22
CA LYS A 91 13.89 -25.76 7.44
C LYS A 91 13.17 -26.43 6.28
N GLU A 92 12.15 -25.79 5.72
CA GLU A 92 11.43 -26.31 4.55
C GLU A 92 12.28 -26.25 3.27
N ARG A 93 13.09 -25.20 3.07
CA ARG A 93 14.07 -25.13 1.96
C ARG A 93 15.19 -26.16 2.08
N VAL A 94 15.73 -26.38 3.27
CA VAL A 94 16.77 -27.40 3.51
C VAL A 94 16.21 -28.80 3.32
N ASN A 95 14.97 -29.07 3.73
CA ASN A 95 14.32 -30.37 3.53
C ASN A 95 13.93 -30.63 2.05
N ALA A 96 13.61 -29.59 1.28
CA ALA A 96 13.42 -29.71 -0.17
C ALA A 96 14.74 -29.98 -0.92
N SER A 97 15.87 -29.55 -0.35
CA SER A 97 17.21 -29.74 -0.92
C SER A 97 17.88 -31.06 -0.50
N ALA A 98 17.38 -31.73 0.55
CA ALA A 98 18.01 -32.89 1.17
C ALA A 98 17.28 -34.22 0.91
N SER A 99 16.62 -34.36 -0.25
CA SER A 99 16.09 -35.66 -0.69
C SER A 99 17.13 -36.46 -1.50
N THR A 100 18.31 -36.71 -0.92
CA THR A 100 19.17 -37.82 -1.36
C THR A 100 20.06 -38.25 -0.17
N PHE A 101 19.87 -39.51 0.26
CA PHE A 101 20.61 -40.29 1.26
C PHE A 101 20.40 -39.98 2.76
N GLY A 102 19.78 -40.95 3.47
CA GLY A 102 20.00 -41.16 4.90
C GLY A 102 18.76 -41.59 5.68
N LEU A 103 18.64 -42.89 5.95
CA LEU A 103 17.67 -43.43 6.91
C LEU A 103 17.95 -42.90 8.32
N SER A 104 17.04 -42.10 8.89
CA SER A 104 16.75 -42.10 10.33
C SER A 104 15.53 -41.23 10.66
N ASN A 105 14.54 -41.86 11.33
CA ASN A 105 13.40 -41.29 12.05
C ASN A 105 12.37 -40.50 11.24
N ILE A 106 11.47 -41.28 10.64
CA ILE A 106 10.23 -40.87 10.00
C ILE A 106 9.26 -40.31 11.07
N HIS A 107 9.12 -38.99 11.12
CA HIS A 107 7.83 -38.36 11.44
C HIS A 107 7.29 -37.83 10.12
N VAL A 108 6.41 -38.60 9.48
CA VAL A 108 5.72 -38.18 8.26
C VAL A 108 4.94 -36.91 8.57
N VAL A 109 5.41 -35.76 8.09
CA VAL A 109 4.61 -34.54 8.02
C VAL A 109 3.88 -34.61 6.69
N LEU A 110 2.55 -34.73 6.73
CA LEU A 110 1.72 -34.69 5.53
C LEU A 110 1.93 -33.35 4.79
N PRO A 111 1.98 -33.36 3.45
CA PRO A 111 2.01 -32.13 2.66
C PRO A 111 0.65 -31.43 2.83
N GLY A 112 0.65 -30.29 3.54
CA GLY A 112 -0.56 -29.49 3.77
C GLY A 112 -0.63 -28.78 5.12
N GLN A 113 0.20 -29.15 6.10
CA GLN A 113 0.28 -28.42 7.37
C GLN A 113 1.55 -27.57 7.42
N GLN A 114 1.49 -26.41 6.77
CA GLN A 114 2.38 -25.30 7.10
C GLN A 114 2.26 -25.05 8.60
N ARG A 115 3.38 -25.12 9.34
CA ARG A 115 3.42 -24.65 10.74
C ARG A 115 3.35 -23.14 10.70
N PHE A 116 2.17 -22.60 10.47
CA PHE A 116 1.89 -21.21 10.82
C PHE A 116 2.24 -21.06 12.30
N ALA A 117 2.90 -19.96 12.66
CA ALA A 117 2.87 -19.47 14.04
C ALA A 117 1.42 -19.59 14.55
N SER A 118 1.23 -19.84 15.86
CA SER A 118 -0.11 -20.05 16.40
C SER A 118 -1.04 -18.94 15.89
N GLY A 119 -2.26 -19.26 15.43
CA GLY A 119 -3.13 -18.26 14.76
C GLY A 119 -3.30 -16.98 15.59
N ILE A 120 -3.29 -17.13 16.92
CA ILE A 120 -3.33 -16.07 17.90
C ILE A 120 -2.09 -15.17 17.85
N GLU A 121 -0.87 -15.72 17.72
CA GLU A 121 0.35 -14.91 17.56
C GLU A 121 0.30 -14.06 16.29
N SER A 122 -0.14 -14.62 15.17
CA SER A 122 -0.29 -13.85 13.93
C SER A 122 -1.31 -12.72 14.06
N GLU A 123 -2.41 -12.94 14.79
CA GLU A 123 -3.42 -11.90 15.06
C GLU A 123 -2.90 -10.79 15.99
N ILE A 124 -2.12 -11.15 17.02
CA ILE A 124 -1.47 -10.17 17.90
C ILE A 124 -0.50 -9.31 17.10
N ILE A 125 0.35 -9.93 16.27
CA ILE A 125 1.29 -9.22 15.40
C ILE A 125 0.55 -8.27 14.45
N CYS A 126 -0.54 -8.73 13.83
CA CYS A 126 -1.38 -7.89 12.97
C CYS A 126 -1.92 -6.67 13.74
N ALA A 127 -2.44 -6.88 14.96
CA ALA A 127 -2.95 -5.79 15.79
C ALA A 127 -1.86 -4.77 16.17
N ILE A 128 -0.64 -5.23 16.48
CA ILE A 128 0.51 -4.36 16.76
C ILE A 128 0.86 -3.51 15.53
N ILE A 129 0.96 -4.14 14.36
CA ILE A 129 1.32 -3.46 13.10
C ILE A 129 0.26 -2.42 12.74
N GLU A 130 -1.02 -2.75 12.89
CA GLU A 130 -2.13 -1.82 12.65
C GLU A 130 -2.16 -0.65 13.64
N LEU A 131 -1.72 -0.83 14.88
CA LEU A 131 -1.56 0.27 15.84
C LEU A 131 -0.42 1.19 15.39
N ILE A 132 0.72 0.63 15.02
CA ILE A 132 1.88 1.40 14.53
C ILE A 132 1.49 2.17 13.27
N GLU A 133 0.81 1.52 12.31
CA GLU A 133 0.27 2.15 11.10
C GLU A 133 -0.51 3.43 11.45
N VAL A 134 -1.52 3.34 12.32
CA VAL A 134 -2.36 4.49 12.70
C VAL A 134 -1.54 5.60 13.36
N ILE A 135 -0.53 5.26 14.17
CA ILE A 135 0.34 6.25 14.80
C ILE A 135 1.14 7.00 13.74
N VAL A 136 1.77 6.27 12.81
CA VAL A 136 2.68 6.87 11.82
C VAL A 136 1.96 7.59 10.70
N THR A 137 0.72 7.21 10.38
CA THR A 137 -0.11 7.92 9.39
C THR A 137 -0.65 9.24 9.92
N ASN A 138 -0.91 9.32 11.23
CA ASN A 138 -1.59 10.47 11.84
C ASN A 138 -0.62 11.49 12.46
N ASP A 139 0.62 11.10 12.79
CA ASP A 139 1.61 12.02 13.35
C ASP A 139 3.00 11.82 12.73
N LYS A 140 3.47 12.85 12.01
CA LYS A 140 4.78 12.85 11.34
C LYS A 140 5.95 12.77 12.33
N THR A 141 5.84 13.37 13.50
CA THR A 141 6.89 13.35 14.53
C THR A 141 7.07 11.95 15.08
N CYS A 142 5.96 11.26 15.37
CA CYS A 142 5.98 9.85 15.78
C CYS A 142 6.54 8.95 14.68
N CYS A 143 6.15 9.19 13.42
CA CYS A 143 6.66 8.46 12.27
C CYS A 143 8.19 8.50 12.19
N LEU A 144 8.77 9.71 12.21
CA LEU A 144 10.24 9.88 12.19
C LEU A 144 10.89 9.26 13.43
N ALA A 145 10.33 9.50 14.62
CA ALA A 145 10.87 8.96 15.87
C ALA A 145 10.85 7.42 15.93
N ILE A 146 9.94 6.76 15.23
CA ILE A 146 9.89 5.30 15.13
C ILE A 146 10.82 4.80 14.02
N ALA A 147 10.85 5.48 12.86
CA ALA A 147 11.64 5.09 11.70
C ALA A 147 13.16 5.17 11.96
N GLU A 148 13.61 6.24 12.62
CA GLU A 148 15.04 6.51 12.86
C GLU A 148 15.58 5.80 14.12
N ASN A 149 14.70 5.18 14.92
CA ASN A 149 15.12 4.53 16.14
C ASN A 149 15.76 3.16 15.87
N LEU A 150 17.09 3.14 15.88
CA LEU A 150 17.91 1.95 15.70
C LEU A 150 17.64 0.84 16.73
N HIS A 151 17.11 1.16 17.90
CA HIS A 151 16.76 0.15 18.90
C HIS A 151 15.56 -0.70 18.46
N TYR A 152 14.59 -0.08 17.78
CA TYR A 152 13.38 -0.78 17.38
C TYR A 152 13.53 -1.47 16.02
N SER A 153 14.29 -0.92 15.06
CA SER A 153 14.48 -1.51 13.72
C SER A 153 13.19 -2.06 13.09
N ILE A 154 12.07 -1.37 13.27
CA ILE A 154 10.73 -1.88 12.93
C ILE A 154 10.60 -2.06 11.43
N ILE A 155 11.04 -1.06 10.66
CA ILE A 155 10.99 -1.11 9.19
C ILE A 155 11.76 -2.35 8.69
N THR A 156 12.95 -2.61 9.22
CA THR A 156 13.76 -3.79 8.88
C THR A 156 13.05 -5.09 9.22
N SER A 157 12.43 -5.17 10.41
CA SER A 157 11.65 -6.35 10.83
C SER A 157 10.43 -6.58 9.94
N LEU A 158 9.69 -5.52 9.61
CA LEU A 158 8.53 -5.57 8.72
C LEU A 158 8.91 -6.04 7.31
N VAL A 159 9.96 -5.46 6.72
CA VAL A 159 10.48 -5.89 5.41
C VAL A 159 10.99 -7.33 5.46
N GLY A 160 11.63 -7.73 6.56
CA GLY A 160 12.06 -9.11 6.80
C GLY A 160 10.89 -10.09 6.78
N ILE A 161 9.84 -9.82 7.56
CA ILE A 161 8.63 -10.66 7.62
C ILE A 161 7.92 -10.70 6.26
N LEU A 162 7.88 -9.58 5.53
CA LEU A 162 7.25 -9.50 4.21
C LEU A 162 7.87 -10.48 3.19
N ARG A 163 9.19 -10.74 3.32
CA ARG A 163 9.94 -11.69 2.48
C ARG A 163 9.70 -13.15 2.83
N CYS A 164 9.07 -13.43 3.98
CA CYS A 164 8.78 -14.79 4.44
C CYS A 164 7.42 -15.32 3.93
N ALA A 165 7.20 -16.62 4.11
CA ALA A 165 5.92 -17.27 3.82
C ALA A 165 4.90 -17.03 4.95
N VAL A 166 4.28 -15.84 4.96
CA VAL A 166 3.23 -15.45 5.92
C VAL A 166 1.85 -15.27 5.26
N PRO A 167 0.74 -15.35 6.04
CA PRO A 167 -0.61 -15.12 5.54
C PRO A 167 -0.79 -13.77 4.84
N LYS A 168 -1.72 -13.71 3.87
CA LYS A 168 -1.98 -12.52 3.04
C LYS A 168 -2.44 -11.32 3.87
N GLU A 169 -3.21 -11.56 4.93
CA GLU A 169 -3.72 -10.55 5.85
C GLU A 169 -2.57 -9.81 6.54
N LEU A 170 -1.56 -10.58 7.01
CA LEU A 170 -0.37 -10.01 7.63
C LEU A 170 0.48 -9.22 6.62
N LYS A 171 0.64 -9.73 5.38
CA LYS A 171 1.32 -8.98 4.32
C LYS A 171 0.63 -7.64 4.03
N ALA A 172 -0.71 -7.63 3.99
CA ALA A 172 -1.48 -6.41 3.79
C ALA A 172 -1.27 -5.40 4.93
N ALA A 173 -1.33 -5.84 6.18
CA ALA A 173 -1.07 -4.98 7.34
C ALA A 173 0.35 -4.38 7.31
N ILE A 174 1.36 -5.20 6.96
CA ILE A 174 2.75 -4.75 6.82
C ILE A 174 2.86 -3.67 5.73
N LEU A 175 2.28 -3.92 4.54
CA LEU A 175 2.33 -2.97 3.43
C LEU A 175 1.65 -1.64 3.76
N ASN A 176 0.50 -1.68 4.44
CA ASN A 176 -0.19 -0.47 4.89
C ASN A 176 0.66 0.31 5.89
N CYS A 177 1.26 -0.37 6.88
CA CYS A 177 2.16 0.27 7.83
C CYS A 177 3.39 0.88 7.16
N LEU A 178 4.04 0.15 6.23
CA LEU A 178 5.17 0.67 5.45
C LEU A 178 4.78 1.88 4.59
N SER A 179 3.55 1.90 4.06
CA SER A 179 3.04 3.04 3.30
C SER A 179 2.91 4.31 4.17
N GLY A 180 2.49 4.15 5.44
CA GLY A 180 2.47 5.24 6.42
C GLY A 180 3.86 5.79 6.71
N PHE A 181 4.86 4.92 6.84
CA PHE A 181 6.26 5.34 6.95
C PHE A 181 6.75 6.06 5.68
N ALA A 182 6.42 5.54 4.50
CA ALA A 182 6.89 6.09 3.22
C ALA A 182 6.40 7.53 2.98
N LEU A 183 5.26 7.94 3.54
CA LEU A 183 4.75 9.31 3.44
C LEU A 183 5.64 10.34 4.15
N SER A 184 6.34 9.95 5.22
CA SER A 184 7.16 10.87 6.04
C SER A 184 8.65 10.54 6.06
N SER A 185 9.03 9.30 5.72
CA SER A 185 10.37 8.73 5.86
C SER A 185 10.73 7.80 4.69
N SER A 186 10.37 8.21 3.46
CA SER A 186 10.53 7.41 2.23
C SER A 186 11.93 6.83 2.03
N SER A 187 12.99 7.59 2.30
CA SER A 187 14.39 7.13 2.16
C SER A 187 14.67 5.87 2.97
N THR A 188 14.30 5.87 4.26
CA THR A 188 14.54 4.73 5.16
C THR A 188 13.79 3.47 4.74
N VAL A 189 12.57 3.62 4.22
CA VAL A 189 11.76 2.49 3.72
C VAL A 189 12.38 1.91 2.45
N ILE A 190 12.78 2.78 1.51
CA ILE A 190 13.41 2.37 0.24
C ILE A 190 14.72 1.65 0.49
N GLU A 191 15.60 2.19 1.34
CA GLU A 191 16.90 1.58 1.68
C GLU A 191 16.74 0.16 2.25
N ASN A 192 15.70 -0.08 3.05
CA ASN A 192 15.44 -1.40 3.63
C ASN A 192 14.78 -2.35 2.62
N TYR A 193 13.84 -1.85 1.80
CA TYR A 193 13.10 -2.66 0.83
C TYR A 193 13.96 -3.08 -0.35
N GLU A 194 14.72 -2.13 -0.91
CA GLU A 194 15.58 -2.27 -2.08
C GLU A 194 16.98 -1.70 -1.76
N PRO A 195 17.84 -2.48 -1.07
CA PRO A 195 19.17 -2.03 -0.64
C PRO A 195 20.17 -1.85 -1.81
N SER A 196 19.80 -2.24 -3.04
CA SER A 196 20.57 -1.93 -4.24
C SER A 196 20.34 -0.47 -4.62
N VAL A 197 21.34 0.38 -4.34
CA VAL A 197 21.39 1.84 -4.49
C VAL A 197 21.33 2.33 -5.96
N GLU A 198 20.68 1.60 -6.85
CA GLU A 198 20.52 2.00 -8.25
C GLU A 198 19.05 1.92 -8.69
N GLY A 199 18.19 2.75 -8.10
CA GLY A 199 16.76 2.80 -8.45
C GLY A 199 16.16 4.22 -8.43
N PRO A 200 15.17 4.55 -9.31
CA PRO A 200 15.45 5.56 -10.32
C PRO A 200 14.23 6.40 -10.76
N ASN A 201 14.32 7.73 -10.74
CA ASN A 201 13.36 8.54 -11.50
C ASN A 201 13.45 8.21 -13.01
N SER A 202 14.64 7.82 -13.50
CA SER A 202 14.88 7.46 -14.90
C SER A 202 14.34 6.06 -15.27
N LYS A 203 14.71 4.95 -14.60
CA LYS A 203 14.21 3.60 -14.97
C LYS A 203 12.70 3.43 -14.76
N THR A 204 12.06 4.06 -13.76
CA THR A 204 10.61 3.90 -13.55
C THR A 204 9.81 4.67 -14.59
N ALA A 205 10.13 5.95 -14.83
CA ALA A 205 9.50 6.71 -15.90
C ALA A 205 9.75 6.03 -17.25
N PHE A 206 11.00 5.64 -17.53
CA PHE A 206 11.35 4.89 -18.73
C PHE A 206 10.54 3.60 -18.88
N SER A 207 10.39 2.81 -17.81
CA SER A 207 9.59 1.58 -17.84
C SER A 207 8.11 1.87 -18.12
N ILE A 208 7.54 2.91 -17.54
CA ILE A 208 6.14 3.29 -17.79
C ILE A 208 5.96 3.76 -19.23
N PHE A 209 6.82 4.65 -19.73
CA PHE A 209 6.76 5.16 -21.10
C PHE A 209 7.00 4.03 -22.11
N SER A 210 8.04 3.22 -21.94
CA SER A 210 8.33 2.08 -22.83
C SER A 210 7.18 1.07 -22.84
N GLN A 211 6.65 0.66 -21.69
CA GLN A 211 5.51 -0.26 -21.65
C GLN A 211 4.24 0.37 -22.27
N THR A 212 3.99 1.65 -22.06
CA THR A 212 2.77 2.27 -22.60
C THR A 212 2.86 2.47 -24.11
N LEU A 213 3.99 2.98 -24.61
CA LEU A 213 4.18 3.31 -26.02
C LEU A 213 4.42 2.08 -26.93
N GLN A 214 4.75 0.92 -26.36
CA GLN A 214 4.90 -0.35 -27.10
C GLN A 214 3.60 -1.15 -27.24
N GLU A 215 2.44 -0.56 -26.95
CA GLU A 215 1.14 -1.25 -26.86
C GLU A 215 1.19 -2.51 -25.97
N SER A 216 1.99 -2.47 -24.89
CA SER A 216 2.18 -3.64 -24.02
C SER A 216 0.93 -3.91 -23.15
N GLY A 217 1.03 -4.93 -22.29
CA GLY A 217 -0.03 -5.26 -21.33
C GLY A 217 -0.49 -4.07 -20.48
N LEU A 218 0.39 -3.12 -20.15
CA LEU A 218 0.03 -1.94 -19.36
C LEU A 218 -0.97 -1.03 -20.10
N PHE A 219 -0.64 -0.63 -21.33
CA PHE A 219 -1.53 0.22 -22.14
C PHE A 219 -2.87 -0.46 -22.39
N ARG A 220 -2.84 -1.74 -22.77
CA ARG A 220 -4.05 -2.54 -23.00
C ARG A 220 -4.91 -2.65 -21.76
N GLN A 221 -4.32 -2.86 -20.58
CA GLN A 221 -5.07 -2.95 -19.32
C GLN A 221 -5.72 -1.61 -18.95
N ILE A 222 -5.03 -0.49 -19.16
CA ILE A 222 -5.61 0.84 -18.94
C ILE A 222 -6.82 1.05 -19.86
N LEU A 223 -6.67 0.80 -21.17
CA LEU A 223 -7.78 0.93 -22.11
C LEU A 223 -8.93 -0.02 -21.80
N TYR A 224 -8.64 -1.29 -21.52
CA TYR A 224 -9.66 -2.28 -21.16
C TYR A 224 -10.48 -1.84 -19.95
N THR A 225 -9.81 -1.28 -18.93
CA THR A 225 -10.48 -0.75 -17.73
C THR A 225 -11.37 0.44 -18.09
N LEU A 226 -10.88 1.37 -18.92
CA LEU A 226 -11.66 2.52 -19.37
C LEU A 226 -12.89 2.10 -20.21
N GLU A 227 -12.74 1.09 -21.06
CA GLU A 227 -13.84 0.51 -21.85
C GLU A 227 -14.90 -0.13 -20.96
N GLU A 228 -14.50 -0.93 -19.98
CA GLU A 228 -15.42 -1.56 -19.04
C GLU A 228 -16.17 -0.52 -18.20
N ILE A 229 -15.50 0.58 -17.83
CA ILE A 229 -16.13 1.70 -17.13
C ILE A 229 -17.17 2.40 -18.02
N ALA A 230 -16.84 2.66 -19.29
CA ALA A 230 -17.79 3.25 -20.24
C ALA A 230 -19.01 2.34 -20.46
N ASP A 231 -18.79 1.03 -20.63
CA ASP A 231 -19.87 0.03 -20.79
C ASP A 231 -20.77 -0.06 -19.55
N THR A 232 -20.17 -0.01 -18.36
CA THR A 232 -20.91 -0.04 -17.09
C THR A 232 -21.75 1.22 -16.92
N PHE A 233 -21.20 2.37 -17.26
CA PHE A 233 -21.91 3.64 -17.21
C PHE A 233 -23.09 3.68 -18.18
N ASP A 234 -22.91 3.24 -19.42
CA ASP A 234 -23.99 3.22 -20.41
C ASP A 234 -25.12 2.26 -20.01
N LYS A 235 -24.77 1.07 -19.48
CA LYS A 235 -25.77 0.13 -18.93
C LYS A 235 -26.55 0.74 -17.78
N GLN A 236 -25.88 1.45 -16.87
CA GLN A 236 -26.53 2.14 -15.76
C GLN A 236 -27.49 3.21 -16.28
N MET A 237 -27.03 4.06 -17.22
CA MET A 237 -27.86 5.10 -17.83
C MET A 237 -29.12 4.53 -18.53
N LEU A 238 -29.00 3.37 -19.18
CA LEU A 238 -30.13 2.68 -19.81
C LEU A 238 -31.08 2.01 -18.80
N SER A 239 -30.57 1.62 -17.63
CA SER A 239 -31.34 0.91 -16.58
C SER A 239 -32.09 1.82 -15.61
N VAL A 240 -31.79 3.12 -15.57
CA VAL A 240 -32.48 4.09 -14.70
C VAL A 240 -33.87 4.38 -15.27
N SER A 241 -34.77 3.42 -15.05
CA SER A 241 -36.17 3.70 -14.75
C SER A 241 -36.19 4.40 -13.40
N PHE A 242 -36.97 5.48 -13.31
CA PHE A 242 -37.24 6.30 -12.11
C PHE A 242 -37.01 5.59 -10.76
N GLU A 243 -36.31 6.30 -9.86
CA GLU A 243 -36.11 6.02 -8.41
C GLU A 243 -34.75 5.43 -8.01
N SER A 244 -33.74 6.30 -7.98
CA SER A 244 -32.88 6.59 -6.82
C SER A 244 -31.59 7.24 -7.29
N GLU A 245 -31.18 8.34 -6.64
CA GLU A 245 -29.87 8.97 -6.80
C GLU A 245 -28.75 8.00 -6.35
N THR A 246 -28.43 7.01 -7.18
CA THR A 246 -27.24 6.19 -6.98
C THR A 246 -26.10 6.88 -7.69
N SER A 247 -25.36 7.71 -6.95
CA SER A 247 -24.13 8.33 -7.45
C SER A 247 -23.21 7.26 -8.03
N PHE A 248 -22.68 7.48 -9.24
CA PHE A 248 -21.69 6.59 -9.85
C PHE A 248 -20.59 6.25 -8.81
N PRO A 249 -20.19 4.97 -8.65
CA PRO A 249 -19.31 4.61 -7.56
C PRO A 249 -17.98 5.40 -7.60
N LYS A 250 -17.71 6.20 -6.57
CA LYS A 250 -16.53 7.10 -6.50
C LYS A 250 -15.20 6.40 -6.77
N LEU A 251 -15.08 5.12 -6.39
CA LEU A 251 -13.87 4.33 -6.65
C LEU A 251 -13.67 4.04 -8.14
N ILE A 252 -14.74 3.75 -8.87
CA ILE A 252 -14.71 3.51 -10.33
C ILE A 252 -14.36 4.82 -11.05
N GLU A 253 -14.95 5.92 -10.60
CA GLU A 253 -14.63 7.26 -11.13
C GLU A 253 -13.15 7.61 -10.93
N ASN A 254 -12.61 7.38 -9.73
CA ASN A 254 -11.19 7.60 -9.42
C ASN A 254 -10.28 6.71 -10.28
N CYS A 255 -10.70 5.48 -10.58
CA CYS A 255 -9.96 4.58 -11.46
C CYS A 255 -9.89 5.15 -12.88
N ALA A 256 -11.03 5.57 -13.45
CA ALA A 256 -11.07 6.21 -14.76
C ALA A 256 -10.20 7.46 -14.81
N LEU A 257 -10.34 8.35 -13.81
CA LEU A 257 -9.58 9.58 -13.70
C LEU A 257 -8.07 9.33 -13.65
N ASN A 258 -7.61 8.34 -12.90
CA ASN A 258 -6.19 8.01 -12.83
C ASN A 258 -5.66 7.42 -14.14
N GLY A 259 -6.43 6.53 -14.78
CA GLY A 259 -6.08 5.99 -16.11
C GLY A 259 -5.94 7.10 -17.16
N LEU A 260 -6.92 8.01 -17.21
CA LEU A 260 -6.91 9.17 -18.11
C LEU A 260 -5.74 10.11 -17.85
N ARG A 261 -5.41 10.37 -16.58
CA ARG A 261 -4.26 11.20 -16.19
C ARG A 261 -2.93 10.60 -16.65
N ILE A 262 -2.75 9.29 -16.47
CA ILE A 262 -1.54 8.58 -16.94
C ILE A 262 -1.41 8.74 -18.46
N LEU A 263 -2.47 8.43 -19.21
CA LEU A 263 -2.48 8.54 -20.66
C LEU A 263 -2.20 9.97 -21.12
N LYS A 264 -2.83 10.96 -20.50
CA LYS A 264 -2.62 12.37 -20.85
C LYS A 264 -1.18 12.81 -20.61
N LEU A 265 -0.61 12.52 -19.43
CA LEU A 265 0.77 12.88 -19.11
C LEU A 265 1.76 12.23 -20.09
N ILE A 266 1.52 10.98 -20.46
CA ILE A 266 2.35 10.29 -21.46
C ILE A 266 2.19 10.94 -22.84
N CYS A 267 0.97 11.25 -23.26
CA CYS A 267 0.70 11.95 -24.52
C CYS A 267 1.41 13.31 -24.61
N GLU A 268 1.45 14.06 -23.50
CA GLU A 268 2.12 15.37 -23.41
C GLU A 268 3.66 15.27 -23.41
N LYS A 269 4.21 14.12 -22.99
CA LYS A 269 5.64 13.92 -22.75
C LYS A 269 6.30 12.87 -23.64
N GLN A 270 5.55 12.27 -24.56
CA GLN A 270 6.05 11.21 -25.44
C GLN A 270 7.18 11.69 -26.36
N ASN A 271 7.13 12.95 -26.84
CA ASN A 271 8.17 13.50 -27.71
C ASN A 271 9.50 13.64 -26.93
N ASP A 272 9.47 14.27 -25.73
CA ASP A 272 10.62 14.37 -24.83
C ASP A 272 11.23 12.98 -24.53
N PHE A 273 10.38 11.96 -24.35
CA PHE A 273 10.83 10.59 -24.11
C PHE A 273 11.45 9.94 -25.36
N ILE A 274 10.84 10.11 -26.54
CA ILE A 274 11.36 9.55 -27.79
C ILE A 274 12.73 10.16 -28.11
N ASP A 275 12.89 11.48 -27.95
CA ASP A 275 14.16 12.17 -28.13
C ASP A 275 15.24 11.62 -27.18
N MET A 276 14.89 11.40 -25.91
CA MET A 276 15.80 10.77 -24.94
C MET A 276 16.18 9.35 -25.35
N VAL A 277 15.23 8.54 -25.85
CA VAL A 277 15.47 7.16 -26.26
C VAL A 277 16.35 7.10 -27.52
N HIS A 278 16.23 8.08 -28.42
CA HIS A 278 17.10 8.18 -29.60
C HIS A 278 18.58 8.30 -29.24
N GLU A 279 18.90 8.91 -28.10
CA GLU A 279 20.27 9.04 -27.59
C GLU A 279 20.82 7.74 -26.96
N ILE A 280 19.97 6.73 -26.73
CA ILE A 280 20.37 5.46 -26.10
C ILE A 280 20.86 4.47 -27.18
N PRO A 281 22.16 4.12 -27.20
CA PRO A 281 22.70 3.22 -28.20
C PRO A 281 22.10 1.81 -28.05
N GLY A 282 21.61 1.26 -29.15
CA GLY A 282 21.07 -0.11 -29.21
C GLY A 282 19.61 -0.27 -28.80
N PHE A 283 18.91 0.81 -28.44
CA PHE A 283 17.48 0.72 -28.13
C PHE A 283 16.64 0.64 -29.43
N PRO A 284 15.72 -0.34 -29.55
CA PRO A 284 14.92 -0.51 -30.77
C PRO A 284 13.74 0.47 -30.81
N LEU A 285 13.96 1.65 -31.40
CA LEU A 285 12.95 2.70 -31.57
C LEU A 285 11.71 2.24 -32.35
N ALA A 286 11.85 1.28 -33.27
CA ALA A 286 10.74 0.78 -34.09
C ALA A 286 9.61 0.12 -33.27
N ILE A 287 9.85 -0.22 -32.00
CA ILE A 287 8.85 -0.81 -31.11
C ILE A 287 7.99 0.28 -30.43
N ILE A 288 8.48 1.52 -30.39
CA ILE A 288 7.75 2.64 -29.78
C ILE A 288 6.79 3.23 -30.82
N ALA A 289 5.50 3.22 -30.49
CA ALA A 289 4.46 3.91 -31.24
C ALA A 289 3.97 5.12 -30.44
N LYS A 290 3.83 6.26 -31.13
CA LYS A 290 3.19 7.45 -30.58
C LYS A 290 1.68 7.20 -30.40
N PHE A 291 1.06 8.02 -29.57
CA PHE A 291 -0.35 7.88 -29.21
C PHE A 291 -1.31 8.01 -30.39
N ASP A 292 -0.98 8.82 -31.39
CA ASP A 292 -1.73 8.93 -32.65
C ASP A 292 -1.89 7.56 -33.34
N VAL A 293 -0.80 6.79 -33.43
CA VAL A 293 -0.80 5.43 -33.98
C VAL A 293 -1.54 4.48 -33.05
N LEU A 294 -1.23 4.52 -31.75
CA LEU A 294 -1.84 3.61 -30.77
C LEU A 294 -3.36 3.75 -30.67
N PHE A 295 -3.91 4.96 -30.72
CA PHE A 295 -5.37 5.14 -30.65
C PHE A 295 -6.08 4.80 -31.96
N ASN A 296 -5.36 4.78 -33.09
CA ASN A 296 -5.87 4.35 -34.39
C ASN A 296 -5.67 2.86 -34.69
N ASN A 297 -4.95 2.13 -33.84
CA ASN A 297 -4.79 0.69 -33.96
C ASN A 297 -6.10 -0.06 -33.64
N VAL A 298 -6.20 -1.28 -34.18
CA VAL A 298 -7.32 -2.19 -33.91
C VAL A 298 -7.36 -2.51 -32.43
N ASN A 299 -8.51 -2.28 -31.80
CA ASN A 299 -8.77 -2.69 -30.44
C ASN A 299 -8.84 -4.22 -30.35
N PRO A 300 -7.96 -4.88 -29.56
CA PRO A 300 -7.97 -6.34 -29.44
C PRO A 300 -9.26 -6.87 -28.80
N ARG A 301 -10.00 -6.04 -28.05
CA ARG A 301 -11.26 -6.46 -27.40
C ARG A 301 -12.42 -6.53 -28.39
N THR A 302 -12.57 -5.53 -29.25
CA THR A 302 -13.71 -5.42 -30.16
C THR A 302 -13.39 -5.84 -31.58
N GLY A 303 -12.12 -5.93 -31.94
CA GLY A 303 -11.65 -6.17 -33.31
C GLY A 303 -11.85 -4.97 -34.24
N ALA A 304 -12.19 -3.80 -33.71
CA ALA A 304 -12.46 -2.58 -34.48
C ALA A 304 -11.54 -1.42 -34.06
N ILE A 305 -11.49 -0.35 -34.86
CA ILE A 305 -10.75 0.88 -34.53
C ILE A 305 -11.70 1.82 -33.76
N ASP A 306 -11.92 1.52 -32.48
CA ASP A 306 -12.94 2.20 -31.66
C ASP A 306 -12.39 2.79 -30.34
N ARG A 307 -11.06 2.74 -30.13
CA ARG A 307 -10.42 3.26 -28.91
C ARG A 307 -10.76 4.73 -28.64
N LEU A 308 -10.84 5.55 -29.70
CA LEU A 308 -11.29 6.95 -29.62
C LEU A 308 -12.78 7.07 -29.29
N SER A 309 -13.62 6.17 -29.80
CA SER A 309 -15.05 6.13 -29.48
C SER A 309 -15.27 5.89 -27.99
N THR A 310 -14.48 5.00 -27.39
CA THR A 310 -14.47 4.79 -25.94
C THR A 310 -14.16 6.08 -25.19
N LEU A 311 -13.11 6.82 -25.58
CA LEU A 311 -12.80 8.10 -24.94
C LEU A 311 -13.98 9.08 -25.05
N ILE A 312 -14.63 9.17 -26.21
CA ILE A 312 -15.79 10.06 -26.38
C ILE A 312 -16.93 9.66 -25.44
N ARG A 313 -17.20 8.36 -25.26
CA ARG A 313 -18.21 7.87 -24.31
C ARG A 313 -17.90 8.28 -22.87
N LEU A 314 -16.62 8.32 -22.48
CA LEU A 314 -16.21 8.73 -21.13
C LEU A 314 -16.44 10.22 -20.83
N ILE A 315 -16.75 11.06 -21.82
CA ILE A 315 -17.12 12.48 -21.61
C ILE A 315 -18.40 12.59 -20.79
N TYR A 316 -19.30 11.61 -20.89
CA TYR A 316 -20.58 11.62 -20.16
C TYR A 316 -20.45 11.22 -18.69
N LEU A 317 -19.27 10.76 -18.24
CA LEU A 317 -19.03 10.48 -16.83
C LEU A 317 -19.15 11.76 -15.98
N PRO A 318 -19.71 11.68 -14.76
CA PRO A 318 -19.88 12.84 -13.90
C PRO A 318 -18.52 13.41 -13.42
N THR A 319 -18.46 14.75 -13.40
CA THR A 319 -17.41 15.60 -12.78
C THR A 319 -16.01 15.66 -13.42
N ARG A 320 -15.00 14.96 -12.86
CA ARG A 320 -13.57 15.22 -13.12
C ARG A 320 -12.99 14.35 -14.23
N ALA A 321 -13.50 13.13 -14.38
CA ALA A 321 -13.08 12.22 -15.43
C ALA A 321 -13.36 12.81 -16.82
N SER A 322 -14.54 13.40 -17.04
CA SER A 322 -14.91 14.04 -18.30
C SER A 322 -13.97 15.19 -18.70
N ILE A 323 -13.57 16.02 -17.74
CA ILE A 323 -12.60 17.11 -17.98
C ILE A 323 -11.24 16.54 -18.39
N GLU A 324 -10.74 15.50 -17.72
CA GLU A 324 -9.46 14.89 -18.12
C GLU A 324 -9.55 14.15 -19.45
N THR A 325 -10.70 13.55 -19.78
CA THR A 325 -10.99 13.00 -21.10
C THR A 325 -10.88 14.07 -22.18
N LEU A 326 -11.53 15.22 -21.99
CA LEU A 326 -11.46 16.34 -22.95
C LEU A 326 -10.03 16.87 -23.11
N LYS A 327 -9.27 16.94 -22.01
CA LYS A 327 -7.86 17.34 -22.06
C LYS A 327 -7.01 16.32 -22.83
N LEU A 328 -7.20 15.02 -22.60
CA LEU A 328 -6.51 13.96 -23.34
C LEU A 328 -6.84 14.04 -24.83
N LEU A 329 -8.12 14.18 -25.19
CA LEU A 329 -8.54 14.33 -26.59
C LEU A 329 -7.91 15.56 -27.25
N ASN A 330 -7.85 16.69 -26.54
CA ASN A 330 -7.16 17.88 -27.04
C ASN A 330 -5.66 17.65 -27.24
N SER A 331 -4.99 16.95 -26.32
CA SER A 331 -3.57 16.59 -26.47
C SER A 331 -3.34 15.64 -27.65
N LEU A 332 -4.22 14.67 -27.87
CA LEU A 332 -4.18 13.79 -29.06
C LEU A 332 -4.37 14.55 -30.36
N CYS A 333 -5.32 15.50 -30.41
CA CYS A 333 -5.51 16.34 -31.58
C CYS A 333 -4.28 17.19 -31.88
N LYS A 334 -3.60 17.73 -30.86
CA LYS A 334 -2.36 18.48 -31.03
C LYS A 334 -1.22 17.60 -31.53
N SER A 335 -1.07 16.40 -30.98
CA SER A 335 -0.01 15.48 -31.41
C SER A 335 -0.20 14.98 -32.85
N ASN A 336 -1.44 14.93 -33.35
CA ASN A 336 -1.71 14.56 -34.76
C ASN A 336 -1.42 15.71 -35.75
N LEU A 337 -1.31 16.94 -35.27
CA LEU A 337 -1.07 18.14 -36.08
C LEU A 337 0.42 18.49 -36.20
N GLU A 338 1.28 17.84 -35.41
CA GLU A 338 2.75 17.97 -35.41
C GLU A 338 3.43 16.85 -36.20
#